data_AF-A0A968MII9-F1
#
_entry.id   AF-A0A968MII9-F1
#
_cell.length_a   1.000
_cell.length_b   1.000
_cell.length_c   1.000
_cell.angle_alpha   90.00
_cell.angle_beta   90.00
_cell.angle_gamma   90.00
#
_symmetry.space_group_name_H-M   'P 1'
#
loop_
_entity.id
_entity.type
_entity.pdbx_description
1 polymer ?
#
loop_
_entity_poly.entity_id
_entity_poly.type
_entity_poly.pdbx_seq_one_letter_code
_entity_poly.pdbx_strand_id
1 'polypeptide(L)'
;MEKAMEEMHATYLGFHWYPREWLSENSDLARKLANRCGYWYFPKYVWTNDTLKSGKNNNFLKIVWENHGVAPAYHKYNLWIKYTTPDGKPVYEQRLSESDNLSWKPGRLTKENYIIQLPLNFTPGEYLMKIGLIYPEEKRAIDLGLSDQLKDGDGFLSLEK
;
A
#
# COMPACT_ATOMS: atom_id res chain seq x y z
N MET A 1 -11.70 -23.87 -8.90
CA MET A 1 -11.42 -23.00 -7.73
C MET A 1 -11.05 -21.59 -8.16
N GLU A 2 -10.10 -21.41 -9.08
CA GLU A 2 -9.69 -20.07 -9.55
C GLU A 2 -10.81 -19.23 -10.17
N LYS A 3 -11.57 -19.78 -11.11
CA LYS A 3 -12.69 -19.07 -11.74
C LYS A 3 -13.75 -18.62 -10.72
N ALA A 4 -14.06 -19.47 -9.75
CA ALA A 4 -14.99 -19.12 -8.66
C ALA A 4 -14.42 -18.00 -7.77
N MET A 5 -13.13 -18.02 -7.46
CA MET A 5 -12.46 -16.95 -6.70
C MET A 5 -12.55 -15.60 -7.43
N GLU A 6 -12.35 -15.59 -8.75
CA GLU A 6 -12.46 -14.39 -9.59
C GLU A 6 -13.90 -13.88 -9.67
N GLU A 7 -14.86 -14.74 -9.99
CA GLU A 7 -16.27 -14.37 -10.16
C GLU A 7 -16.93 -13.92 -8.86
N MET A 8 -16.55 -14.52 -7.72
CA MET A 8 -17.10 -14.19 -6.41
C MET A 8 -16.33 -13.08 -5.69
N HIS A 9 -15.22 -12.58 -6.26
CA HIS A 9 -14.34 -11.63 -5.59
C HIS A 9 -13.92 -12.09 -4.19
N ALA A 10 -13.52 -13.36 -4.07
CA ALA A 10 -13.28 -13.97 -2.77
C ALA A 10 -12.12 -13.28 -2.03
N THR A 11 -12.36 -12.92 -0.77
CA THR A 11 -11.37 -12.33 0.14
C THR A 11 -10.82 -13.32 1.17
N TYR A 12 -11.46 -14.48 1.29
CA TYR A 12 -11.05 -15.58 2.16
C TYR A 12 -11.27 -16.91 1.45
N LEU A 13 -10.35 -17.86 1.65
CA LEU A 13 -10.45 -19.21 1.13
C LEU A 13 -10.66 -20.18 2.29
N GLY A 14 -11.88 -20.70 2.40
CA GLY A 14 -12.20 -21.82 3.30
C GLY A 14 -12.00 -23.16 2.61
N PHE A 15 -11.63 -24.17 3.37
CA PHE A 15 -11.59 -25.57 2.94
C PHE A 15 -12.27 -26.43 4.01
N HIS A 16 -12.99 -27.47 3.58
CA HIS A 16 -13.77 -28.35 4.46
C HIS A 16 -13.16 -29.75 4.59
N TRP A 17 -11.87 -29.88 4.33
CA TRP A 17 -11.07 -31.10 4.45
C TRP A 17 -9.92 -30.92 5.46
N TYR A 18 -9.08 -31.93 5.66
CA TYR A 18 -7.85 -31.83 6.45
C TYR A 18 -6.86 -30.86 5.78
N PRO A 19 -6.53 -29.71 6.40
CA PRO A 19 -5.73 -28.66 5.78
C PRO A 19 -4.36 -29.11 5.29
N ARG A 20 -3.68 -29.93 6.11
CA ARG A 20 -2.29 -30.31 5.88
C ARG A 20 -2.15 -31.27 4.70
N GLU A 21 -3.07 -32.22 4.60
CA GLU A 21 -3.14 -33.18 3.49
C GLU A 21 -3.44 -32.43 2.19
N TRP A 22 -4.49 -31.60 2.20
CA TRP A 22 -4.85 -30.82 1.02
C TRP A 22 -3.70 -29.90 0.57
N LEU A 23 -3.04 -29.19 1.49
CA LEU A 23 -1.91 -28.33 1.17
C LEU A 23 -0.71 -29.12 0.64
N SER A 24 -0.43 -30.32 1.17
CA SER A 24 0.63 -31.19 0.68
C SER A 24 0.38 -31.62 -0.77
N GLU A 25 -0.87 -31.96 -1.09
CA GLU A 25 -1.27 -32.41 -2.42
C GLU A 25 -1.45 -31.26 -3.43
N ASN A 26 -1.76 -30.05 -2.94
CA ASN A 26 -2.18 -28.91 -3.76
C ASN A 26 -1.34 -27.65 -3.52
N SER A 27 -0.08 -27.79 -3.08
CA SER A 27 0.78 -26.67 -2.67
C SER A 27 0.91 -25.57 -3.73
N ASP A 28 1.04 -25.95 -5.00
CA ASP A 28 1.11 -25.00 -6.12
C ASP A 28 -0.20 -24.22 -6.32
N LEU A 29 -1.34 -24.91 -6.26
CA LEU A 29 -2.65 -24.28 -6.35
C LEU A 29 -2.88 -23.37 -5.14
N ALA A 30 -2.55 -23.83 -3.93
CA ALA A 30 -2.68 -23.06 -2.70
C ALA A 30 -1.87 -21.77 -2.78
N ARG A 31 -0.61 -21.84 -3.21
CA ARG A 31 0.26 -20.68 -3.42
C ARG A 31 -0.31 -19.73 -4.47
N LYS A 32 -0.78 -20.25 -5.60
CA LYS A 32 -1.40 -19.45 -6.66
C LYS A 32 -2.65 -18.71 -6.19
N LEU A 33 -3.52 -19.39 -5.43
CA LEU A 33 -4.74 -18.81 -4.89
C LEU A 33 -4.44 -17.80 -3.77
N ALA A 34 -3.51 -18.10 -2.87
CA ALA A 34 -3.10 -17.20 -1.79
C ALA A 34 -2.55 -15.87 -2.31
N ASN A 35 -1.76 -15.89 -3.39
CA ASN A 35 -1.21 -14.70 -4.03
C ASN A 35 -2.23 -13.86 -4.83
N ARG A 36 -3.49 -14.29 -4.91
CA ARG A 36 -4.54 -13.62 -5.69
C ARG A 36 -5.81 -13.34 -4.89
N CYS A 37 -6.10 -14.13 -3.86
CA CYS A 37 -7.27 -13.96 -3.01
C CYS A 37 -7.23 -12.60 -2.31
N GLY A 38 -8.39 -11.95 -2.20
CA GLY A 38 -8.51 -10.62 -1.61
C GLY A 38 -8.03 -9.50 -2.52
N TYR A 39 -7.46 -8.46 -1.92
CA TYR A 39 -6.87 -7.32 -2.60
C TYR A 39 -5.38 -7.25 -2.25
N TRP A 40 -4.57 -6.87 -3.24
CA TRP A 40 -3.12 -6.73 -3.10
C TRP A 40 -2.68 -5.46 -3.81
N TYR A 41 -2.31 -4.43 -3.05
CA TYR A 41 -2.04 -3.10 -3.61
C TYR A 41 -0.57 -2.87 -3.91
N PHE A 42 -0.28 -2.57 -5.17
CA PHE A 42 1.05 -2.29 -5.67
C PHE A 42 1.14 -0.82 -6.10
N PRO A 43 2.03 0.00 -5.51
CA PRO A 43 2.34 1.32 -6.03
C PRO A 43 3.25 1.17 -7.27
N LYS A 44 2.67 0.88 -8.43
CA LYS A 44 3.41 0.55 -9.66
C LYS A 44 4.30 1.68 -10.18
N TYR A 45 3.82 2.91 -10.04
CA TYR A 45 4.58 4.09 -10.43
C TYR A 45 4.37 5.19 -9.42
N VAL A 46 5.44 5.92 -9.13
CA VAL A 46 5.45 6.99 -8.14
C VAL A 46 6.17 8.19 -8.73
N TRP A 47 5.56 9.38 -8.61
CA TRP A 47 6.17 10.64 -9.00
C TRP A 47 5.95 11.70 -7.93
N THR A 48 6.98 12.50 -7.68
CA THR A 48 6.92 13.65 -6.79
C THR A 48 7.85 14.75 -7.28
N ASN A 49 7.83 15.91 -6.64
CA ASN A 49 8.78 16.98 -6.92
C ASN A 49 10.20 16.55 -6.54
N ASP A 50 11.21 16.99 -7.31
CA ASP A 50 12.61 16.79 -6.93
C ASP A 50 12.98 17.55 -5.65
N THR A 51 12.30 18.67 -5.38
CA THR A 51 12.45 19.46 -4.17
C THR A 51 11.09 19.92 -3.69
N LEU A 52 10.78 19.58 -2.44
CA LEU A 52 9.55 20.02 -1.77
C LEU A 52 9.77 21.38 -1.11
N LYS A 53 8.76 22.25 -1.16
CA LYS A 53 8.82 23.61 -0.61
C LYS A 53 7.95 23.73 0.63
N SER A 54 8.55 24.11 1.75
CA SER A 54 7.85 24.41 3.01
C SER A 54 6.80 25.51 2.84
N GLY A 55 5.62 25.35 3.45
CA GLY A 55 4.55 26.34 3.42
C GLY A 55 3.92 26.61 2.04
N LYS A 56 4.10 25.71 1.07
CA LYS A 56 3.48 25.78 -0.26
C LYS A 56 2.58 24.58 -0.52
N ASN A 57 1.46 24.81 -1.21
CA ASN A 57 0.49 23.78 -1.57
C ASN A 57 0.71 23.17 -2.96
N ASN A 58 1.88 23.40 -3.56
CA ASN A 58 2.21 22.89 -4.90
C ASN A 58 3.07 21.61 -4.87
N ASN A 59 3.42 21.12 -3.68
CA ASN A 59 4.09 19.85 -3.52
C ASN A 59 3.08 18.73 -3.78
N PHE A 60 3.47 17.73 -4.56
CA PHE A 60 2.58 16.64 -4.93
C PHE A 60 3.25 15.28 -4.81
N LEU A 61 2.41 14.27 -4.61
CA LEU A 61 2.73 12.87 -4.82
C LEU A 61 1.71 12.29 -5.80
N LYS A 62 2.17 11.59 -6.82
CA LYS A 62 1.32 10.85 -7.75
C LYS A 62 1.67 9.39 -7.63
N ILE A 63 0.67 8.54 -7.44
CA ILE A 63 0.86 7.10 -7.41
C ILE A 63 -0.12 6.47 -8.40
N VAL A 64 0.39 5.54 -9.21
CA VAL A 64 -0.45 4.59 -9.94
C VAL A 64 -0.51 3.31 -9.12
N TRP A 65 -1.68 3.02 -8.60
CA TRP A 65 -1.97 1.81 -7.85
C TRP A 65 -2.45 0.71 -8.79
N GLU A 66 -2.02 -0.53 -8.53
CA GLU A 66 -2.60 -1.72 -9.12
C GLU A 66 -3.09 -2.65 -8.02
N ASN A 67 -4.31 -3.16 -8.15
CA ASN A 67 -4.80 -4.25 -7.32
C ASN A 67 -4.61 -5.58 -8.04
N HIS A 68 -3.60 -6.36 -7.62
CA HIS A 68 -3.29 -7.69 -8.16
C HIS A 68 -4.22 -8.79 -7.64
N GLY A 69 -5.01 -8.48 -6.61
CA GLY A 69 -5.99 -9.39 -6.07
C GLY A 69 -7.24 -9.50 -6.96
N VAL A 70 -8.12 -10.42 -6.61
CA VAL A 70 -9.41 -10.62 -7.28
C VAL A 70 -10.55 -9.77 -6.72
N ALA A 71 -10.38 -9.18 -5.54
CA ALA A 71 -11.44 -8.49 -4.81
C ALA A 71 -11.17 -6.98 -4.65
N PRO A 72 -12.19 -6.12 -4.63
CA PRO A 72 -12.03 -4.74 -4.18
C PRO A 72 -11.77 -4.68 -2.67
N ALA A 73 -11.31 -3.54 -2.15
CA ALA A 73 -11.36 -3.31 -0.70
C ALA A 73 -12.81 -3.12 -0.22
N TYR A 74 -13.04 -3.58 1.00
CA TYR A 74 -14.28 -3.39 1.77
C TYR A 74 -14.09 -2.46 2.97
N HIS A 75 -12.84 -2.12 3.30
CA HIS A 75 -12.48 -1.20 4.37
C HIS A 75 -11.72 -0.01 3.81
N LYS A 76 -11.96 1.17 4.38
CA LYS A 76 -11.22 2.37 4.03
C LYS A 76 -9.90 2.41 4.78
N TYR A 77 -8.82 2.63 4.05
CA TYR A 77 -7.48 2.76 4.59
C TYR A 77 -6.99 4.19 4.44
N ASN A 78 -6.19 4.61 5.41
CA ASN A 78 -5.52 5.91 5.38
C ASN A 78 -4.14 5.72 4.76
N LEU A 79 -3.88 6.37 3.63
CA LEU A 79 -2.53 6.51 3.10
C LEU A 79 -1.79 7.59 3.89
N TRP A 80 -0.58 7.28 4.31
CA TRP A 80 0.32 8.17 5.04
C TRP A 80 1.63 8.30 4.30
N ILE A 81 2.23 9.48 4.40
CA ILE A 81 3.65 9.70 4.12
C ILE A 81 4.39 9.92 5.43
N LYS A 82 5.63 9.42 5.51
CA LYS A 82 6.57 9.64 6.60
C LYS A 82 7.88 10.12 6.00
N TYR A 83 8.43 11.22 6.53
CA TYR A 83 9.78 11.67 6.23
C TYR A 83 10.70 11.29 7.38
N THR A 84 11.80 10.65 7.04
CA THR A 84 12.89 10.38 7.97
C THR A 84 14.15 11.11 7.53
N THR A 85 15.02 11.43 8.47
CA THR A 85 16.40 11.76 8.16
C THR A 85 17.12 10.56 7.51
N PRO A 86 18.30 10.77 6.89
CA PRO A 86 19.10 9.66 6.34
C PRO A 86 19.52 8.61 7.39
N ASP A 87 19.64 8.99 8.67
CA ASP A 87 19.87 8.07 9.79
C ASP A 87 18.58 7.37 10.29
N GLY A 88 17.46 7.56 9.59
CA GLY A 88 16.20 6.84 9.82
C GLY A 88 15.31 7.42 10.91
N LYS A 89 15.64 8.59 11.50
CA LYS A 89 14.81 9.21 12.54
C LYS A 89 13.57 9.85 11.91
N PRO A 90 12.35 9.58 12.41
CA PRO A 90 11.14 10.21 11.91
C PRO A 90 11.15 11.72 12.21
N VAL A 91 10.75 12.51 11.21
CA VAL A 91 10.74 13.98 11.26
C VAL A 91 9.33 14.53 11.09
N TYR A 92 8.57 13.96 10.16
CA TYR A 92 7.23 14.44 9.85
C TYR A 92 6.39 13.34 9.22
N GLU A 93 5.09 13.35 9.55
CA GLU A 93 4.10 12.45 8.98
C GLU A 93 2.87 13.25 8.55
N GLN A 94 2.27 12.83 7.44
CA GLN A 94 1.04 13.44 6.93
C GLN A 94 0.12 12.36 6.38
N ARG A 95 -1.17 12.44 6.73
CA ARG A 95 -2.21 11.66 6.07
C ARG A 95 -2.57 12.29 4.73
N LEU A 96 -2.61 11.49 3.67
CA LEU A 96 -3.06 11.88 2.34
C LEU A 96 -4.57 11.67 2.24
N SER A 97 -5.33 12.73 2.55
CA SER A 97 -6.80 12.72 2.65
C SER A 97 -7.53 12.37 1.35
N GLU A 98 -6.86 12.58 0.23
CA GLU A 98 -7.36 12.37 -1.13
C GLU A 98 -7.36 10.90 -1.52
N SER A 99 -6.68 10.04 -0.75
CA SER A 99 -6.61 8.62 -1.03
C SER A 99 -7.96 7.92 -0.84
N ASP A 100 -8.33 7.12 -1.85
CA ASP A 100 -9.54 6.32 -1.80
C ASP A 100 -9.30 4.92 -2.33
N ASN A 101 -8.77 4.06 -1.45
CA ASN A 101 -8.48 2.66 -1.77
C ASN A 101 -9.70 1.85 -2.21
N LEU A 102 -10.92 2.28 -1.88
CA LEU A 102 -12.16 1.65 -2.33
C LEU A 102 -12.36 1.74 -3.85
N SER A 103 -11.68 2.69 -4.50
CA SER A 103 -11.67 2.86 -5.96
C SER A 103 -10.63 1.99 -6.68
N TRP A 104 -9.70 1.34 -5.95
CA TRP A 104 -8.61 0.52 -6.51
C TRP A 104 -9.11 -0.87 -6.90
N LYS A 105 -9.81 -0.94 -8.04
CA LYS A 105 -10.48 -2.16 -8.49
C LYS A 105 -9.50 -3.23 -8.98
N PRO A 106 -9.82 -4.53 -8.78
CA PRO A 106 -9.04 -5.65 -9.30
C PRO A 106 -8.66 -5.51 -10.78
N GLY A 107 -7.39 -5.79 -11.10
CA GLY A 107 -6.88 -5.78 -12.47
C GLY A 107 -6.89 -4.41 -13.15
N ARG A 108 -7.04 -3.31 -12.40
CA ARG A 108 -7.01 -1.93 -12.93
C ARG A 108 -5.85 -1.14 -12.36
N LEU A 109 -5.31 -0.26 -13.20
CA LEU A 109 -4.43 0.81 -12.78
C LEU A 109 -5.27 2.03 -12.36
N THR A 110 -5.15 2.45 -11.11
CA THR A 110 -5.81 3.65 -10.59
C THR A 110 -4.78 4.74 -10.34
N LYS A 111 -4.97 5.90 -10.98
CA LYS A 111 -4.11 7.08 -10.81
C LYS A 111 -4.66 7.95 -9.69
N GLU A 112 -3.85 8.23 -8.69
CA GLU A 112 -4.18 9.18 -7.63
C GLU A 112 -3.13 10.29 -7.55
N ASN A 113 -3.59 11.49 -7.19
CA ASN A 113 -2.76 12.66 -6.96
C ASN A 113 -3.03 13.15 -5.53
N TYR A 114 -1.97 13.43 -4.79
CA TYR A 114 -2.02 13.84 -3.41
C TYR A 114 -1.25 15.13 -3.21
N ILE A 115 -1.73 15.96 -2.29
CA ILE A 115 -1.06 17.19 -1.90
C ILE A 115 -0.18 16.91 -0.67
N ILE A 116 1.09 17.30 -0.77
CA ILE A 116 2.02 17.27 0.37
C ILE A 116 2.04 18.67 1.01
N GLN A 117 1.82 18.74 2.30
CA GLN A 117 1.79 19.98 3.07
C GLN A 117 2.91 19.98 4.11
N LEU A 118 4.05 20.57 3.75
CA LEU A 118 5.15 20.71 4.71
C LEU A 118 4.92 21.93 5.61
N PRO A 119 5.14 21.82 6.94
CA PRO A 119 5.10 22.96 7.86
C PRO A 119 6.01 24.10 7.40
N LEU A 120 5.64 25.35 7.71
CA LEU A 120 6.42 26.53 7.30
C LEU A 120 7.86 26.50 7.83
N ASN A 121 8.05 25.98 9.04
CA ASN A 121 9.33 25.86 9.74
C ASN A 121 10.00 24.50 9.52
N PHE A 122 9.62 23.75 8.47
CA PHE A 122 10.28 22.49 8.15
C PHE A 122 11.73 22.75 7.71
N THR A 123 12.68 22.17 8.44
CA THR A 123 14.12 22.38 8.23
C THR A 123 14.52 21.95 6.81
N PRO A 124 15.25 22.80 6.05
CA PRO A 124 15.81 22.38 4.78
C PRO A 124 16.84 21.27 4.95
N GLY A 125 16.80 20.26 4.08
CA GLY A 125 17.73 19.13 4.12
C GLY A 125 17.30 17.99 3.22
N GLU A 126 18.06 16.90 3.27
CA GLU A 126 17.73 15.65 2.60
C GLU A 126 16.94 14.74 3.54
N TYR A 127 15.88 14.14 3.00
CA TYR A 127 14.98 13.27 3.74
C TYR A 127 14.60 12.08 2.88
N LEU A 128 14.41 10.93 3.51
CA LEU A 128 13.83 9.75 2.89
C LEU A 128 12.31 9.82 3.03
N MET A 129 11.60 9.64 1.92
CA MET A 129 10.14 9.56 1.92
C MET A 129 9.71 8.09 2.00
N LYS A 130 8.77 7.81 2.89
CA LYS A 130 8.13 6.50 3.01
C LYS A 130 6.62 6.62 2.92
N ILE A 131 5.94 5.57 2.46
CA ILE A 131 4.48 5.47 2.45
C ILE A 131 4.00 4.33 3.32
N GLY A 132 2.88 4.52 4.00
CA GLY A 132 2.22 3.50 4.80
C GLY A 132 0.72 3.51 4.54
N LEU A 133 0.11 2.34 4.44
CA LEU A 133 -1.34 2.19 4.32
C LEU A 133 -1.87 1.66 5.65
N ILE A 134 -2.64 2.46 6.37
CA ILE A 134 -3.06 2.14 7.74
C ILE A 134 -4.56 1.88 7.78
N TYR A 135 -4.96 0.77 8.41
CA TYR A 135 -6.35 0.51 8.75
C TYR A 135 -6.69 1.27 10.05
N PRO A 136 -7.50 2.34 9.99
CA PRO A 136 -7.77 3.20 11.14
C PRO A 136 -8.41 2.48 12.34
N GLU A 137 -9.28 1.50 12.09
CA GLU A 137 -10.04 0.84 13.16
C GLU A 137 -9.14 -0.02 14.06
N GLU A 138 -8.17 -0.71 13.45
CA GLU A 138 -7.22 -1.58 14.17
C GLU A 138 -5.87 -0.90 14.43
N LYS A 139 -5.66 0.32 13.91
CA LYS A 139 -4.36 1.02 13.89
C LYS A 139 -3.23 0.14 13.36
N ARG A 140 -3.54 -0.67 12.36
CA ARG A 140 -2.64 -1.68 11.81
C ARG A 140 -2.14 -1.26 10.43
N ALA A 141 -0.85 -1.43 10.18
CA ALA A 141 -0.29 -1.29 8.85
C ALA A 141 -0.76 -2.43 7.95
N ILE A 142 -1.20 -2.07 6.75
CA ILE A 142 -1.58 -2.97 5.67
C ILE A 142 -0.39 -3.08 4.73
N ASP A 143 -0.02 -4.31 4.40
CA ASP A 143 1.09 -4.58 3.52
C ASP A 143 0.77 -4.11 2.10
N LEU A 144 1.74 -3.41 1.50
CA LEU A 144 1.74 -3.13 0.07
C LEU A 144 2.64 -4.16 -0.62
N GLY A 145 2.36 -4.43 -1.89
CA GLY A 145 3.09 -5.37 -2.73
C GLY A 145 4.49 -4.87 -3.13
N LEU A 146 5.34 -4.58 -2.16
CA LEU A 146 6.75 -4.25 -2.32
C LEU A 146 7.60 -5.18 -1.45
N SER A 147 8.92 -5.18 -1.67
CA SER A 147 9.85 -6.00 -0.88
C SER A 147 9.84 -5.59 0.59
N ASP A 148 9.83 -6.57 1.49
CA ASP A 148 9.95 -6.35 2.93
C ASP A 148 11.24 -5.62 3.32
N GLN A 149 12.28 -5.67 2.47
CA GLN A 149 13.52 -4.92 2.68
C GLN A 149 13.33 -3.39 2.67
N LEU A 150 12.27 -2.90 2.02
CA LEU A 150 11.93 -1.48 1.98
C LEU A 150 11.12 -1.04 3.20
N LYS A 151 10.65 -2.00 4.01
CA LYS A 151 9.69 -1.79 5.09
C LYS A 151 10.41 -1.49 6.40
N ASP A 152 9.94 -0.49 7.13
CA ASP A 152 10.39 -0.22 8.49
C ASP A 152 9.53 -0.93 9.55
N GLY A 153 9.92 -0.79 10.82
CA GLY A 153 9.22 -1.43 11.95
C GLY A 153 7.76 -1.02 12.12
N ASP A 154 7.35 0.12 11.57
CA ASP A 154 5.97 0.62 11.62
C ASP A 154 5.15 0.23 10.38
N GLY A 155 5.77 -0.51 9.45
CA GLY A 155 5.14 -0.93 8.20
C GLY A 155 5.12 0.11 7.10
N PHE A 156 5.94 1.16 7.19
CA PHE A 156 6.11 2.13 6.12
C PHE A 156 7.20 1.68 5.15
N LEU A 157 6.95 1.86 3.85
CA LEU A 157 7.82 1.45 2.75
C LEU A 157 8.56 2.65 2.18
N SER A 158 9.87 2.53 2.07
CA SER A 158 10.73 3.58 1.49
C SER A 158 10.49 3.69 -0.01
N LEU A 159 10.25 4.91 -0.47
CA LEU A 159 10.16 5.26 -1.88
C LEU A 159 11.56 5.68 -2.34
N GLU A 160 12.39 4.70 -2.66
CA GLU A 160 13.68 4.97 -3.28
C GLU A 160 13.47 5.50 -4.70
N LYS A 161 14.35 6.42 -5.13
CA LYS A 161 14.35 6.99 -6.48
C LYS A 161 15.25 6.16 -7.39
#